data_AF-A0A431IST3-F1
#
_entry.id   AF-A0A431IST3-F1
#
_cell.length_a   1.000
_cell.length_b   1.000
_cell.length_c   1.000
_cell.angle_alpha   90.00
_cell.angle_beta   90.00
_cell.angle_gamma   90.00
#
_symmetry.space_group_name_H-M   'P 1'
#
loop_
_entity.id
_entity.type
_entity.pdbx_description
1 polymer ?
#
loop_
_entity_poly.entity_id
_entity_poly.type
_entity_poly.pdbx_seq_one_letter_code
_entity_poly.pdbx_strand_id
1 'polypeptide(L)' 'MRYLSLLLVFVLSFSSNAQEYFPKNDGVKQSFKNFTAITNATIYVSATQKIEKATLLIKENKIV' A
#
# COMPACT_ATOMS: atom_id res chain seq x y z
N MET A 1 -54.94 -3.98 16.66
CA MET A 1 -53.54 -4.09 17.14
C MET A 1 -52.70 -5.06 16.30
N ARG A 2 -53.17 -6.26 15.96
CA ARG A 2 -52.40 -7.26 15.18
C ARG A 2 -51.90 -6.74 13.81
N TYR A 3 -52.76 -6.10 13.03
CA TYR A 3 -52.39 -5.56 11.70
C TYR A 3 -51.40 -4.39 11.78
N LEU A 4 -51.49 -3.57 12.82
CA LEU A 4 -50.57 -2.46 13.05
C LEU A 4 -49.16 -2.96 13.41
N SER A 5 -49.10 -4.02 14.22
CA SER A 5 -47.84 -4.69 14.55
C SER A 5 -47.18 -5.32 13.32
N LEU A 6 -47.98 -5.94 12.44
CA LEU A 6 -47.48 -6.50 11.17
C LEU A 6 -46.95 -5.41 10.22
N LEU A 7 -47.66 -4.28 10.13
CA LEU A 7 -47.23 -3.13 9.32
C LEU A 7 -45.89 -2.57 9.81
N LEU A 8 -45.70 -2.47 11.13
CA LEU A 8 -44.47 -1.95 11.72
C LEU A 8 -43.26 -2.84 11.40
N VAL A 9 -43.42 -4.16 11.50
CA VAL A 9 -42.35 -5.13 11.17
C VAL A 9 -42.00 -5.07 9.68
N PHE A 10 -43.00 -4.90 8.81
CA PHE A 10 -42.77 -4.75 7.37
C PHE A 10 -41.96 -3.50 7.04
N VAL A 11 -42.27 -2.35 7.64
CA VAL A 11 -41.54 -1.08 7.39
C VAL A 11 -40.09 -1.15 7.88
N LEU A 12 -39.83 -1.76 9.03
CA LEU A 12 -38.48 -1.91 9.59
C LEU A 12 -37.58 -2.80 8.72
N SER A 13 -38.17 -3.73 7.96
CA SER A 13 -37.43 -4.67 7.10
C SER A 13 -36.79 -3.99 5.88
N PHE A 14 -37.26 -2.81 5.46
CA PHE A 14 -36.67 -2.03 4.36
C PHE A 14 -35.54 -1.11 4.81
N SER A 15 -35.30 -0.97 6.12
CA SER A 15 -34.28 -0.07 6.66
C SER A 15 -32.91 -0.74 6.86
N SER A 16 -32.80 -2.05 6.57
CA SER A 16 -31.53 -2.76 6.67
C SER A 16 -30.61 -2.40 5.50
N ASN A 17 -29.53 -1.69 5.78
CA ASN A 17 -28.42 -1.51 4.85
C ASN A 17 -27.40 -2.62 5.11
N ALA A 18 -27.04 -3.39 4.08
CA ALA A 18 -25.88 -4.28 4.19
C ALA A 18 -24.61 -3.43 4.18
N GLN A 19 -23.64 -3.76 5.04
CA GLN A 19 -22.33 -3.11 4.98
C GLN A 19 -21.61 -3.58 3.71
N GLU A 20 -21.38 -2.69 2.76
CA GLU A 20 -20.41 -2.90 1.68
C GLU A 20 -19.00 -2.79 2.27
N TYR A 21 -18.54 -3.86 2.90
CA TYR A 21 -17.14 -3.97 3.32
C TYR A 21 -16.32 -4.52 2.16
N PHE A 22 -15.88 -3.64 1.27
CA PHE A 22 -14.81 -3.97 0.34
C PHE A 22 -13.47 -3.77 1.04
N PRO A 23 -12.61 -4.80 1.13
CA PRO A 23 -11.28 -4.63 1.66
C PRO A 23 -10.53 -3.64 0.76
N LYS A 24 -10.21 -2.48 1.30
CA LYS A 24 -9.33 -1.49 0.65
C LYS A 24 -7.95 -1.57 1.26
N ASN A 25 -6.93 -1.63 0.41
CA ASN A 25 -5.53 -1.66 0.84
C ASN A 25 -4.99 -0.26 1.21
N ASP A 26 -5.87 0.73 1.30
CA ASP A 26 -5.50 2.14 1.52
C ASP A 26 -5.28 2.48 3.00
N GLY A 27 -5.54 1.53 3.92
CA GLY A 27 -5.46 1.73 5.37
C GLY A 27 -4.05 1.98 5.91
N VAL A 28 -3.00 1.69 5.12
CA VAL A 28 -1.60 1.91 5.49
C VAL A 28 -0.87 2.54 4.31
N LYS A 29 -0.65 3.85 4.35
CA LYS A 29 0.22 4.56 3.39
C LYS A 29 1.68 4.25 3.72
N GLN A 30 2.20 3.13 3.21
CA GLN A 30 3.59 2.76 3.43
C GLN A 30 4.50 3.49 2.44
N SER A 31 4.97 4.69 2.82
CA SER A 31 6.00 5.40 2.06
C SER A 31 7.37 4.79 2.39
N PHE A 32 7.72 3.69 1.73
CA PHE A 32 9.04 3.07 1.86
C PHE A 32 10.09 3.97 1.20
N LYS A 33 10.70 4.85 2.00
CA LYS A 33 11.81 5.74 1.59
C LYS A 33 13.19 5.20 2.02
N ASN A 34 13.28 3.89 2.20
CA ASN A 34 14.47 3.24 2.72
C ASN A 34 15.62 3.30 1.70
N PHE A 35 16.83 3.33 2.22
CA PHE A 35 18.03 3.18 1.40
C PHE A 35 18.21 1.70 1.03
N THR A 36 18.58 1.46 -0.21
CA THR A 36 19.12 0.17 -0.65
C THR A 36 20.62 0.33 -0.88
N ALA A 37 21.43 -0.48 -0.22
CA ALA A 37 22.88 -0.46 -0.36
C ALA A 37 23.35 -1.73 -1.08
N ILE A 38 24.05 -1.57 -2.20
CA ILE A 38 24.78 -2.66 -2.85
C ILE A 38 26.25 -2.50 -2.46
N THR A 39 26.74 -3.36 -1.57
CA THR A 39 28.08 -3.27 -1.00
C THR A 39 29.07 -4.20 -1.71
N ASN A 40 30.36 -3.88 -1.63
CA ASN A 40 31.45 -4.68 -2.21
C ASN A 40 31.26 -4.92 -3.73
N ALA A 41 30.70 -3.95 -4.43
CA ALA A 41 30.45 -4.02 -5.86
C ALA A 41 31.62 -3.44 -6.67
N THR A 42 31.76 -3.89 -7.91
CA THR A 42 32.57 -3.22 -8.93
C THR A 42 31.64 -2.39 -9.81
N ILE A 43 31.81 -1.06 -9.78
CA ILE A 43 30.98 -0.12 -10.54
C ILE A 43 31.76 0.35 -11.76
N TYR A 44 31.18 0.19 -12.95
CA TYR A 44 31.71 0.75 -14.19
C TYR A 44 31.03 2.10 -14.45
N VAL A 45 31.76 3.20 -14.27
CA VAL A 45 31.25 4.56 -14.53
C VAL A 45 31.30 4.87 -16.04
N SER A 46 32.29 4.31 -16.72
CA SER A 46 32.44 4.34 -18.17
C SER A 46 33.11 3.04 -18.64
N ALA A 47 33.29 2.86 -19.95
CA ALA A 47 33.97 1.70 -20.50
C ALA A 47 35.42 1.53 -20.01
N THR A 48 36.07 2.62 -19.57
CA THR A 48 37.47 2.63 -19.13
C THR A 48 37.63 2.87 -17.62
N GLN A 49 36.60 3.39 -16.95
CA GLN A 49 36.66 3.73 -15.53
C GLN A 49 35.84 2.77 -14.68
N LYS A 50 36.52 2.07 -13.77
CA LYS A 50 35.91 1.19 -12.76
C LYS A 50 36.26 1.62 -11.35
N ILE A 51 35.36 1.36 -10.41
CA ILE A 51 35.55 1.54 -8.98
C ILE A 51 35.31 0.19 -8.29
N GLU A 52 36.32 -0.34 -7.63
CA GLU A 52 36.26 -1.64 -6.95
C GLU A 52 35.91 -1.49 -5.47
N LYS A 53 35.30 -2.54 -4.89
CA LYS A 53 34.88 -2.59 -3.47
C LYS A 53 33.98 -1.40 -3.07
N ALA A 54 33.17 -0.92 -4.01
CA ALA A 54 32.31 0.24 -3.83
C ALA A 54 31.02 -0.12 -3.08
N THR A 55 30.34 0.91 -2.57
CA THR A 55 28.96 0.82 -2.11
C THR A 55 28.09 1.75 -2.95
N LEU A 56 27.05 1.22 -3.58
CA LEU A 56 26.04 2.00 -4.32
C LEU A 56 24.80 2.17 -3.44
N LEU A 57 24.44 3.43 -3.11
CA LEU A 57 23.21 3.72 -2.38
C LEU A 57 22.12 4.15 -3.36
N ILE A 58 20.95 3.55 -3.22
CA ILE A 58 19.75 3.88 -3.98
C ILE A 58 18.67 4.34 -3.01
N LYS A 59 18.12 5.52 -3.27
CA LYS A 59 17.01 6.10 -2.51
C LYS A 59 16.02 6.75 -3.45
N GLU A 60 14.74 6.40 -3.33
CA GLU A 60 13.64 7.07 -4.07
C GLU A 60 13.94 7.22 -5.57
N ASN A 61 14.48 6.16 -6.19
CA ASN A 61 14.89 6.09 -7.61
C ASN A 61 16.09 6.98 -8.01
N LYS A 62 16.87 7.44 -7.03
CA LYS A 62 18.14 8.16 -7.25
C LYS A 62 19.31 7.38 -6.69
N ILE A 63 20.44 7.48 -7.39
CA ILE A 63 21.73 7.03 -6.91
C ILE A 63 22.35 8.16 -6.08
N VAL A 64 22.82 7.85 -4.87
CA VAL A 64 23.43 8.78 -3.90
C VAL A 64 24.73 8.23 -3.33
#